data_AF-A0A9E5JR39-F1
#
_entry.id   AF-A0A9E5JR39-F1
#
_cell.length_a   1.000
_cell.length_b   1.000
_cell.length_c   1.000
_cell.angle_alpha   90.00
_cell.angle_beta   90.00
_cell.angle_gamma   90.00
#
_symmetry.space_group_name_H-M   'P 1'
#
loop_
_entity.id
_entity.type
_entity.pdbx_description
1 polymer ?
#
loop_
_entity_poly.entity_id
_entity_poly.type
_entity_poly.pdbx_seq_one_letter_code
_entity_poly.pdbx_strand_id
1 'polypeptide(L)'
;MLRCSRRRLGAAGVSLAVAAAVGLGLAVGAEAGGAAASSVDECAVQDARLEWGFKESFRAYVSGSIANGEWQAADGATYATPSFTFGEGSGAVAAGSATAELLFAGSIRFTGHGDILDTTVSEPRVTLADAASGLLVLDVVGTTQEGDEVAAQGVEFATLDLTAATRSMADGVLTIDSIAAALTEEGAAAFGTYPAGEPLDPITIVASLDPACATEIEADLAAVGAASWVEPALAGAGIVLALSGLTVGGIVVVRRRRAP
;
A
#
# COMPACT_ATOMS: atom_id res chain seq x y z
N MET A 1 54.77 -40.23 -2.89
CA MET A 1 54.04 -41.18 -3.75
C MET A 1 53.00 -40.37 -4.52
N LEU A 2 53.32 -39.92 -5.75
CA LEU A 2 52.79 -40.45 -7.03
C LEU A 2 51.24 -40.49 -7.05
N ARG A 3 50.49 -39.82 -7.94
CA ARG A 3 50.72 -39.40 -9.33
C ARG A 3 49.75 -38.29 -9.76
N CYS A 4 50.29 -37.34 -10.52
CA CYS A 4 49.59 -36.50 -11.47
C CYS A 4 49.05 -37.37 -12.62
N SER A 5 47.80 -37.18 -13.06
CA SER A 5 47.25 -37.81 -14.26
C SER A 5 46.77 -36.75 -15.25
N ARG A 6 47.70 -36.30 -16.10
CA ARG A 6 47.38 -35.68 -17.39
C ARG A 6 46.83 -36.77 -18.33
N ARG A 7 45.68 -36.55 -18.96
CA ARG A 7 45.30 -37.28 -20.18
C ARG A 7 45.23 -36.32 -21.36
N ARG A 8 45.81 -36.83 -22.45
CA ARG A 8 46.31 -36.18 -23.65
C ARG A 8 45.18 -35.84 -24.63
N LEU A 9 45.43 -34.81 -25.42
CA LEU A 9 44.71 -34.48 -26.64
C LEU A 9 44.72 -35.65 -27.64
N GLY A 10 43.61 -35.81 -28.37
CA GLY A 10 43.54 -36.50 -29.65
C GLY A 10 42.72 -35.65 -30.61
N ALA A 11 43.38 -35.14 -31.66
CA ALA A 11 42.78 -34.39 -32.75
C ALA A 11 42.66 -35.29 -33.99
N ALA A 12 41.49 -35.28 -34.62
CA ALA A 12 41.22 -35.63 -36.03
C ALA A 12 39.72 -35.25 -36.25
N GLY A 13 39.30 -34.36 -37.14
CA GLY A 13 39.85 -33.96 -38.42
C GLY A 13 39.05 -34.62 -39.54
N VAL A 14 37.85 -34.11 -39.87
CA VAL A 14 37.22 -34.28 -41.20
C VAL A 14 36.47 -33.00 -41.56
N SER A 15 36.78 -32.54 -42.77
CA SER A 15 36.36 -31.27 -43.36
C SER A 15 35.07 -31.41 -44.18
N LEU A 16 34.41 -30.25 -44.32
CA LEU A 16 33.74 -29.73 -45.52
C LEU A 16 32.39 -30.33 -45.97
N ALA A 17 31.32 -29.55 -45.77
CA ALA A 17 30.44 -29.14 -46.87
C ALA A 17 29.73 -27.82 -46.50
N VAL A 18 30.14 -26.74 -47.17
CA VAL A 18 29.42 -25.48 -47.22
C VAL A 18 28.21 -25.68 -48.14
N ALA A 19 27.00 -25.47 -47.62
CA ALA A 19 25.82 -25.22 -48.43
C ALA A 19 25.22 -23.89 -47.96
N ALA A 20 25.58 -22.81 -48.66
CA ALA A 20 24.94 -21.52 -48.53
C ALA A 20 23.56 -21.61 -49.23
N ALA A 21 22.50 -21.68 -48.44
CA ALA A 21 21.15 -21.42 -48.91
C ALA A 21 20.79 -19.97 -48.56
N VAL A 22 20.90 -19.09 -49.54
CA VAL A 22 20.33 -17.74 -49.51
C VAL A 22 18.82 -17.91 -49.57
N GLY A 23 18.16 -17.79 -48.41
CA GLY A 23 16.71 -17.82 -48.25
C GLY A 23 16.18 -16.41 -48.02
N LEU A 24 15.29 -16.00 -48.92
CA LEU A 24 14.62 -14.72 -49.03
C LEU A 24 13.99 -14.25 -47.71
N GLY A 25 14.35 -13.03 -47.28
CA GLY A 25 13.77 -12.39 -46.10
C GLY A 25 12.29 -12.06 -46.30
N LEU A 26 11.46 -12.62 -45.44
CA LEU A 26 10.14 -12.11 -45.10
C LEU A 26 10.25 -11.59 -43.67
N ALA A 27 10.38 -10.27 -43.55
CA ALA A 27 10.24 -9.56 -42.28
C ALA A 27 8.77 -9.69 -41.84
N VAL A 28 8.47 -10.69 -41.02
CA VAL A 28 7.28 -10.67 -40.19
C VAL A 28 7.59 -9.68 -39.07
N GLY A 29 6.90 -8.55 -39.11
CA GLY A 29 6.99 -7.52 -38.08
C GLY A 29 6.84 -8.17 -36.71
N ALA A 30 7.78 -7.87 -35.83
CA ALA A 30 7.53 -7.94 -34.40
C ALA A 30 6.40 -6.94 -34.13
N GLU A 31 5.17 -7.40 -34.21
CA GLU A 31 4.06 -6.76 -33.52
C GLU A 31 4.49 -6.75 -32.07
N ALA A 32 4.89 -5.58 -31.59
CA ALA A 32 4.98 -5.26 -30.19
C ALA A 32 3.61 -5.60 -29.60
N GLY A 33 3.49 -6.84 -29.11
CA GLY A 33 2.34 -7.33 -28.37
C GLY A 33 2.11 -6.32 -27.26
N GLY A 34 0.94 -5.70 -27.34
CA GLY A 34 0.65 -4.40 -26.79
C GLY A 34 1.22 -4.20 -25.40
N ALA A 35 1.70 -2.97 -25.18
CA ALA A 35 1.45 -2.32 -23.91
C ALA A 35 0.03 -2.71 -23.48
N ALA A 36 -0.06 -3.56 -22.46
CA ALA A 36 -1.30 -3.74 -21.74
C ALA A 36 -1.76 -2.32 -21.44
N ALA A 37 -2.97 -2.02 -21.90
CA ALA A 37 -3.58 -0.73 -21.68
C ALA A 37 -3.38 -0.38 -20.20
N SER A 38 -2.65 0.71 -19.91
CA SER A 38 -2.76 1.39 -18.64
C SER A 38 -4.25 1.64 -18.48
N SER A 39 -4.87 0.91 -17.56
CA SER A 39 -6.20 1.28 -17.11
C SER A 39 -6.12 2.73 -16.67
N VAL A 40 -7.18 3.47 -16.94
CA VAL A 40 -7.38 4.84 -16.44
C VAL A 40 -7.60 4.83 -14.91
N ASP A 41 -7.18 3.76 -14.23
CA ASP A 41 -7.53 3.45 -12.85
C ASP A 41 -6.38 3.71 -11.89
N GLU A 42 -5.15 3.98 -12.34
CA GLU A 42 -4.00 4.30 -11.47
C GLU A 42 -3.56 5.76 -11.61
N CYS A 43 -3.68 6.51 -10.53
CA CYS A 43 -3.34 7.92 -10.42
C CYS A 43 -1.92 8.10 -9.89
N ALA A 44 -1.07 8.72 -10.69
CA ALA A 44 0.29 9.04 -10.28
C ALA A 44 0.29 10.01 -9.09
N VAL A 45 1.16 9.71 -8.13
CA VAL A 45 1.46 10.55 -6.97
C VAL A 45 2.58 11.51 -7.35
N GLN A 46 2.32 12.81 -7.21
CA GLN A 46 3.28 13.87 -7.54
C GLN A 46 4.25 14.13 -6.39
N ASP A 47 3.77 13.97 -5.17
CA ASP A 47 4.54 14.03 -3.93
C ASP A 47 3.78 13.28 -2.84
N ALA A 48 4.49 12.66 -1.91
CA ALA A 48 3.88 12.05 -0.74
C ALA A 48 4.75 12.20 0.50
N ARG A 49 4.09 12.10 1.65
CA ARG A 49 4.71 12.16 2.97
C ARG A 49 4.15 11.06 3.86
N LEU A 50 5.05 10.28 4.47
CA LEU A 50 4.78 9.35 5.55
C LEU A 50 5.20 9.99 6.87
N GLU A 51 4.28 10.11 7.82
CA GLU A 51 4.56 10.50 9.20
C GLU A 51 4.33 9.33 10.14
N TRP A 52 5.35 9.00 10.93
CA TRP A 52 5.28 7.86 11.83
C TRP A 52 6.23 8.04 13.01
N GLY A 53 5.74 7.79 14.23
CA GLY A 53 6.57 7.86 15.43
C GLY A 53 7.53 6.69 15.59
N PHE A 54 7.38 5.60 14.84
CA PHE A 54 7.89 4.27 15.19
C PHE A 54 7.09 3.64 16.35
N LYS A 55 7.48 3.92 17.60
CA LYS A 55 6.76 3.50 18.82
C LYS A 55 7.16 4.38 20.01
N GLU A 56 6.20 5.05 20.64
CA GLU A 56 6.48 6.04 21.70
C GLU A 56 7.31 5.43 22.84
N SER A 57 6.90 4.26 23.34
CA SER A 57 7.60 3.58 24.42
C SER A 57 9.03 3.18 24.04
N PHE A 58 9.29 2.88 22.77
CA PHE A 58 10.64 2.58 22.29
C PHE A 58 11.49 3.84 22.22
N ARG A 59 10.96 4.95 21.68
CA ARG A 59 11.66 6.25 21.69
C ARG A 59 11.95 6.71 23.12
N ALA A 60 11.00 6.54 24.04
CA ALA A 60 11.18 6.86 25.46
C ALA A 60 12.25 5.99 26.11
N TYR A 61 12.34 4.70 25.75
CA TYR A 61 13.40 3.81 26.20
C TYR A 61 14.78 4.22 25.66
N VAL A 62 14.89 4.46 24.34
CA VAL A 62 16.12 4.87 23.65
C VAL A 62 16.67 6.16 24.26
N SER A 63 15.86 7.21 24.35
CA SER A 63 16.26 8.50 24.93
C SER A 63 16.34 8.51 26.47
N GLY A 64 15.90 7.44 27.12
CA GLY A 64 15.85 7.33 28.58
C GLY A 64 17.19 6.94 29.20
N SER A 65 17.24 6.95 30.53
CA SER A 65 18.45 6.65 31.31
C SER A 65 18.88 5.17 31.29
N ILE A 66 18.10 4.29 30.64
CA ILE A 66 18.41 2.86 30.52
C ILE A 66 19.27 2.65 29.29
N ALA A 67 18.76 2.95 28.09
CA ALA A 67 19.53 2.82 26.87
C ALA A 67 20.58 3.93 26.72
N ASN A 68 20.32 5.13 27.25
CA ASN A 68 21.18 6.31 27.10
C ASN A 68 21.58 6.52 25.63
N GLY A 69 20.60 6.38 24.75
CA GLY A 69 20.75 6.34 23.31
C GLY A 69 20.16 7.54 22.61
N GLU A 70 20.12 7.45 21.29
CA GLU A 70 19.59 8.47 20.41
C GLU A 70 19.02 7.85 19.13
N TRP A 71 18.46 8.70 18.28
CA TRP A 71 18.09 8.33 16.92
C TRP A 71 18.55 9.39 15.93
N GLN A 72 18.86 8.93 14.73
CA GLN A 72 19.21 9.77 13.60
C GLN A 72 18.24 9.50 12.45
N ALA A 73 17.58 10.55 11.98
CA ALA A 73 16.89 10.53 10.70
C ALA A 73 17.87 11.01 9.60
N ALA A 74 17.95 10.27 8.50
CA ALA A 74 18.86 10.56 7.40
C ALA A 74 18.25 10.19 6.04
N ASP A 75 19.02 10.43 4.97
CA ASP A 75 18.71 10.02 3.59
C ASP A 75 17.35 10.55 3.06
N GLY A 76 16.93 11.71 3.54
CA GLY A 76 15.65 12.34 3.20
C GLY A 76 14.60 12.26 4.32
N ALA A 77 14.80 11.41 5.32
CA ALA A 77 13.99 11.42 6.53
C ALA A 77 14.36 12.60 7.45
N THR A 78 13.36 13.14 8.13
CA THR A 78 13.53 14.18 9.16
C THR A 78 12.81 13.77 10.44
N TYR A 79 13.12 14.44 11.55
CA TYR A 79 12.45 14.20 12.82
C TYR A 79 12.03 15.51 13.47
N ALA A 80 10.76 15.58 13.87
CA ALA A 80 10.22 16.62 14.74
C ALA A 80 9.28 15.94 15.74
N THR A 81 9.53 16.12 17.03
CA THR A 81 8.75 15.42 18.07
C THR A 81 7.25 15.57 17.83
N PRO A 82 6.48 14.46 17.76
CA PRO A 82 6.88 13.10 18.11
C PRO A 82 7.26 12.18 16.93
N SER A 83 7.32 12.69 15.70
CA SER A 83 7.28 11.87 14.49
C SER A 83 8.54 11.97 13.63
N PHE A 84 8.86 10.86 12.98
CA PHE A 84 9.71 10.84 11.80
C PHE A 84 8.85 11.16 10.57
N THR A 85 9.44 11.88 9.64
CA THR A 85 8.80 12.26 8.38
C THR A 85 9.67 11.81 7.23
N PHE A 86 9.11 10.97 6.35
CA PHE A 86 9.69 10.61 5.06
C PHE A 86 8.90 11.36 3.99
N GLY A 87 9.56 12.32 3.33
CA GLY A 87 8.94 13.15 2.27
C GLY A 87 9.35 12.70 0.87
N GLU A 88 8.93 13.47 -0.13
CA GLU A 88 9.29 13.25 -1.54
C GLU A 88 8.90 11.84 -2.05
N GLY A 89 7.84 11.29 -1.46
CA GLY A 89 7.32 9.99 -1.82
C GLY A 89 6.73 9.98 -3.22
N SER A 90 6.80 8.82 -3.87
CA SER A 90 6.28 8.61 -5.22
C SER A 90 5.48 7.32 -5.30
N GLY A 91 4.72 7.15 -6.38
CA GLY A 91 3.96 5.94 -6.60
C GLY A 91 2.63 6.18 -7.29
N ALA A 92 1.66 5.33 -7.02
CA ALA A 92 0.34 5.43 -7.61
C ALA A 92 -0.76 5.07 -6.61
N VAL A 93 -1.92 5.70 -6.78
CA VAL A 93 -3.16 5.42 -6.04
C VAL A 93 -4.23 5.07 -7.05
N ALA A 94 -4.94 3.95 -6.88
CA ALA A 94 -6.02 3.59 -7.78
C ALA A 94 -7.37 4.08 -7.28
N ALA A 95 -8.04 4.91 -8.08
CA ALA A 95 -9.39 5.39 -7.79
C ALA A 95 -10.39 4.22 -7.95
N GLY A 96 -11.30 4.04 -6.99
CA GLY A 96 -12.29 2.96 -6.98
C GLY A 96 -11.89 1.65 -6.26
N SER A 97 -10.62 1.22 -6.29
CA SER A 97 -10.14 0.06 -5.51
C SER A 97 -9.52 0.43 -4.16
N ALA A 98 -9.23 1.72 -3.95
CA ALA A 98 -8.50 2.22 -2.78
C ALA A 98 -7.14 1.53 -2.56
N THR A 99 -6.54 1.00 -3.64
CA THR A 99 -5.19 0.45 -3.60
C THR A 99 -4.18 1.55 -3.80
N ALA A 100 -3.00 1.41 -3.20
CA ALA A 100 -1.90 2.33 -3.41
C ALA A 100 -0.58 1.62 -3.20
N GLU A 101 0.44 2.08 -3.92
CA GLU A 101 1.83 1.77 -3.62
C GLU A 101 2.60 3.08 -3.54
N LEU A 102 3.17 3.36 -2.38
CA LEU A 102 3.94 4.57 -2.10
C LEU A 102 5.36 4.17 -1.68
N LEU A 103 6.34 4.80 -2.31
CA LEU A 103 7.76 4.56 -2.11
C LEU A 103 8.41 5.80 -1.53
N PHE A 104 9.17 5.61 -0.46
CA PHE A 104 9.88 6.68 0.23
C PHE A 104 11.36 6.33 0.35
N ALA A 105 12.22 7.34 0.12
CA ALA A 105 13.60 7.28 0.59
C ALA A 105 13.65 7.62 2.09
N GLY A 106 14.81 7.41 2.71
CA GLY A 106 15.08 7.82 4.08
C GLY A 106 15.37 6.66 5.01
N SER A 107 16.00 6.99 6.13
CA SER A 107 16.41 6.04 7.15
C SER A 107 16.23 6.60 8.56
N ILE A 108 15.97 5.71 9.51
CA ILE A 108 16.01 5.98 10.94
C ILE A 108 16.98 5.00 11.57
N ARG A 109 18.07 5.50 12.16
CA ARG A 109 19.01 4.70 12.94
C ARG A 109 18.82 4.97 14.42
N PHE A 110 18.46 3.94 15.17
CA PHE A 110 18.40 3.97 16.63
C PHE A 110 19.71 3.40 17.20
N THR A 111 20.31 4.11 18.15
CA THR A 111 21.48 3.64 18.89
C THR A 111 21.25 3.69 20.40
N GLY A 112 21.91 2.82 21.16
CA GLY A 112 21.83 2.78 22.62
C GLY A 112 22.74 1.71 23.23
N HIS A 113 22.85 1.70 24.56
CA HIS A 113 23.70 0.77 25.31
C HIS A 113 25.18 0.77 24.88
N GLY A 114 25.70 1.93 24.46
CA GLY A 114 27.05 2.03 23.92
C GLY A 114 27.22 1.25 22.61
N ASP A 115 26.32 1.51 21.65
CA ASP A 115 26.24 0.93 20.31
C ASP A 115 25.90 -0.57 20.25
N ILE A 116 25.52 -1.18 21.39
CA ILE A 116 24.97 -2.56 21.40
C ILE A 116 23.59 -2.58 20.74
N LEU A 117 22.73 -1.61 21.08
CA LEU A 117 21.57 -1.32 20.27
C LEU A 117 22.07 -0.46 19.12
N ASP A 118 21.98 -1.00 17.91
CA ASP A 118 22.24 -0.30 16.65
C ASP A 118 21.33 -0.92 15.60
N THR A 119 20.20 -0.26 15.34
CA THR A 119 19.18 -0.75 14.41
C THR A 119 18.79 0.39 13.49
N THR A 120 18.91 0.15 12.18
CA THR A 120 18.47 1.04 11.13
C THR A 120 17.26 0.43 10.43
N VAL A 121 16.21 1.23 10.27
CA VAL A 121 15.10 0.95 9.35
C VAL A 121 15.14 1.96 8.21
N SER A 122 14.89 1.53 6.98
CA SER A 122 15.03 2.38 5.79
C SER A 122 14.08 2.00 4.67
N GLU A 123 14.07 2.85 3.63
CA GLU A 123 13.33 2.68 2.37
C GLU A 123 11.84 2.29 2.57
N PRO A 124 11.05 3.09 3.31
CA PRO A 124 9.67 2.72 3.55
C PRO A 124 8.87 2.57 2.26
N ARG A 125 8.10 1.49 2.21
CA ARG A 125 7.07 1.27 1.20
C ARG A 125 5.74 1.03 1.88
N VAL A 126 4.72 1.77 1.48
CA VAL A 126 3.35 1.52 1.91
C VAL A 126 2.59 0.90 0.76
N THR A 127 1.98 -0.25 1.02
CA THR A 127 1.05 -0.91 0.10
C THR A 127 -0.33 -0.91 0.73
N LEU A 128 -1.31 -0.28 0.09
CA LEU A 128 -2.72 -0.42 0.46
C LEU A 128 -3.34 -1.46 -0.48
N ALA A 129 -3.85 -2.54 0.11
CA ALA A 129 -4.48 -3.63 -0.63
C ALA A 129 -5.95 -3.35 -0.94
N ASP A 130 -6.60 -2.53 -0.10
CA ASP A 130 -7.98 -2.08 -0.26
C ASP A 130 -8.27 -0.91 0.72
N ALA A 131 -9.54 -0.54 0.82
CA ALA A 131 -10.02 0.51 1.71
C ALA A 131 -9.92 0.18 3.22
N ALA A 132 -9.51 -1.02 3.62
CA ALA A 132 -9.44 -1.43 5.03
C ALA A 132 -8.03 -1.87 5.45
N SER A 133 -7.19 -2.33 4.52
CA SER A 133 -5.96 -3.03 4.85
C SER A 133 -4.76 -2.58 4.01
N GLY A 134 -3.60 -2.61 4.65
CA GLY A 134 -2.33 -2.34 3.99
C GLY A 134 -1.15 -2.91 4.77
N LEU A 135 0.04 -2.57 4.30
CA LEU A 135 1.30 -3.04 4.83
C LEU A 135 2.33 -1.90 4.78
N LEU A 136 3.10 -1.76 5.85
CA LEU A 136 4.35 -1.02 5.87
C LEU A 136 5.49 -2.01 5.68
N VAL A 137 6.26 -1.81 4.62
CA VAL A 137 7.45 -2.58 4.27
C VAL A 137 8.68 -1.72 4.54
N LEU A 138 9.73 -2.31 5.12
CA LEU A 138 10.99 -1.64 5.45
C LEU A 138 12.18 -2.53 5.11
N ASP A 139 13.31 -1.91 4.87
CA ASP A 139 14.62 -2.54 5.00
C ASP A 139 15.09 -2.42 6.46
N VAL A 140 15.73 -3.47 6.99
CA VAL A 140 16.16 -3.54 8.40
C VAL A 140 17.60 -4.05 8.48
N VAL A 141 18.46 -3.28 9.15
CA VAL A 141 19.84 -3.67 9.47
C VAL A 141 20.10 -3.44 10.95
N GLY A 142 20.68 -4.42 11.64
CA GLY A 142 21.04 -4.25 13.05
C GLY A 142 21.33 -5.56 13.76
N THR A 143 21.18 -5.55 15.08
CA THR A 143 21.30 -6.75 15.92
C THR A 143 20.06 -6.88 16.81
N THR A 144 19.47 -8.08 16.90
CA THR A 144 18.34 -8.35 17.81
C THR A 144 18.76 -8.32 19.27
N GLN A 145 17.79 -8.34 20.20
CA GLN A 145 18.12 -8.45 21.63
C GLN A 145 18.80 -9.79 21.98
N GLU A 146 18.55 -10.86 21.22
CA GLU A 146 19.25 -12.14 21.38
C GLU A 146 20.70 -12.10 20.85
N GLY A 147 21.09 -11.05 20.12
CA GLY A 147 22.42 -10.89 19.55
C GLY A 147 22.55 -11.40 18.11
N ASP A 148 21.44 -11.69 17.43
CA ASP A 148 21.46 -12.14 16.05
C ASP A 148 21.60 -10.96 15.08
N GLU A 149 22.50 -11.08 14.11
CA GLU A 149 22.67 -10.07 13.06
C GLU A 149 21.48 -10.09 12.08
N VAL A 150 20.95 -8.91 11.77
CA VAL A 150 19.87 -8.71 10.82
C VAL A 150 20.36 -7.81 9.70
N ALA A 151 20.13 -8.26 8.46
CA ALA A 151 20.33 -7.48 7.24
C ALA A 151 19.29 -7.97 6.21
N ALA A 152 18.06 -7.49 6.35
CA ALA A 152 16.90 -7.93 5.58
C ALA A 152 16.35 -6.76 4.76
N GLN A 153 15.92 -7.04 3.54
CA GLN A 153 15.29 -6.06 2.65
C GLN A 153 13.86 -6.46 2.39
N GLY A 154 12.98 -5.48 2.20
CA GLY A 154 11.58 -5.72 1.86
C GLY A 154 10.82 -6.48 2.96
N VAL A 155 11.18 -6.26 4.22
CA VAL A 155 10.50 -6.89 5.37
C VAL A 155 9.08 -6.36 5.43
N GLU A 156 8.09 -7.24 5.43
CA GLU A 156 6.69 -6.88 5.69
C GLU A 156 6.55 -6.44 7.16
N PHE A 157 7.00 -5.25 7.50
CA PHE A 157 7.30 -4.86 8.89
C PHE A 157 6.05 -4.74 9.76
N ALA A 158 5.00 -4.10 9.26
CA ALA A 158 3.76 -3.90 10.02
C ALA A 158 2.51 -4.01 9.15
N THR A 159 1.47 -4.67 9.66
CA THR A 159 0.13 -4.57 9.08
C THR A 159 -0.48 -3.22 9.38
N LEU A 160 -1.23 -2.68 8.43
CA LEU A 160 -1.94 -1.42 8.54
C LEU A 160 -3.45 -1.68 8.54
N ASP A 161 -4.13 -1.21 9.57
CA ASP A 161 -5.59 -1.23 9.68
C ASP A 161 -6.13 0.19 9.45
N LEU A 162 -6.84 0.35 8.34
CA LEU A 162 -7.41 1.62 7.89
C LEU A 162 -8.90 1.73 8.21
N THR A 163 -9.51 0.74 8.88
CA THR A 163 -10.95 0.71 9.15
C THR A 163 -11.42 1.88 10.02
N ALA A 164 -10.56 2.34 10.93
CA ALA A 164 -10.79 3.51 11.78
C ALA A 164 -10.02 4.76 11.33
N ALA A 165 -9.25 4.67 10.24
CA ALA A 165 -8.49 5.80 9.73
C ALA A 165 -9.41 6.87 9.12
N THR A 166 -9.04 8.14 9.28
CA THR A 166 -9.78 9.24 8.67
C THR A 166 -9.21 9.53 7.28
N ARG A 167 -10.08 9.62 6.28
CA ARG A 167 -9.70 9.97 4.91
C ARG A 167 -10.30 11.30 4.51
N SER A 168 -9.49 12.18 3.94
CA SER A 168 -9.94 13.44 3.38
C SER A 168 -9.21 13.76 2.09
N MET A 169 -9.88 14.51 1.22
CA MET A 169 -9.30 15.08 0.01
C MET A 169 -9.55 16.59 0.06
N ALA A 170 -8.51 17.39 -0.16
CA ALA A 170 -8.62 18.84 -0.28
C ALA A 170 -7.54 19.36 -1.23
N ASP A 171 -7.92 20.23 -2.17
CA ASP A 171 -6.99 20.88 -3.11
C ASP A 171 -6.03 19.91 -3.84
N GLY A 172 -6.52 18.70 -4.17
CA GLY A 172 -5.72 17.67 -4.83
C GLY A 172 -4.82 16.84 -3.91
N VAL A 173 -4.95 17.02 -2.59
CA VAL A 173 -4.16 16.34 -1.56
C VAL A 173 -5.04 15.34 -0.81
N LEU A 174 -4.71 14.06 -0.95
CA LEU A 174 -5.25 12.98 -0.15
C LEU A 174 -4.54 12.93 1.20
N THR A 175 -5.30 12.88 2.29
CA THR A 175 -4.78 12.61 3.63
C THR A 175 -5.48 11.37 4.20
N ILE A 176 -4.68 10.41 4.66
CA ILE A 176 -5.14 9.25 5.44
C ILE A 176 -4.45 9.33 6.80
N ASP A 177 -5.22 9.67 7.82
CA ASP A 177 -4.71 9.92 9.16
C ASP A 177 -5.09 8.81 10.14
N SER A 178 -4.27 8.62 11.17
CA SER A 178 -4.53 7.69 12.27
C SER A 178 -4.66 6.23 11.82
N ILE A 179 -3.84 5.80 10.86
CA ILE A 179 -3.77 4.39 10.42
C ILE A 179 -3.14 3.59 11.55
N ALA A 180 -3.86 2.60 12.09
CA ALA A 180 -3.32 1.73 13.13
C ALA A 180 -2.28 0.78 12.53
N ALA A 181 -1.13 0.64 13.20
CA ALA A 181 -0.04 -0.22 12.76
C ALA A 181 0.31 -1.26 13.84
N ALA A 182 0.56 -2.50 13.44
CA ALA A 182 0.99 -3.56 14.33
C ALA A 182 2.09 -4.41 13.67
N LEU A 183 3.09 -4.82 14.45
CA LEU A 183 4.19 -5.65 13.92
C LEU A 183 3.64 -6.95 13.32
N THR A 184 4.17 -7.35 12.18
CA THR A 184 3.96 -8.70 11.65
C THR A 184 4.87 -9.71 12.35
N GLU A 185 4.76 -10.99 11.99
CA GLU A 185 5.75 -12.00 12.37
C GLU A 185 7.15 -11.68 11.81
N GLU A 186 7.24 -11.18 10.57
CA GLU A 186 8.50 -10.84 9.92
C GLU A 186 9.14 -9.59 10.55
N GLY A 187 8.34 -8.55 10.78
CA GLY A 187 8.79 -7.34 11.46
C GLY A 187 9.23 -7.61 12.89
N ALA A 188 8.51 -8.45 13.63
CA ALA A 188 8.91 -8.87 14.97
C ALA A 188 10.25 -9.64 14.96
N ALA A 189 10.45 -10.55 14.01
CA ALA A 189 11.70 -11.29 13.86
C ALA A 189 12.87 -10.38 13.47
N ALA A 190 12.66 -9.44 12.53
CA ALA A 190 13.69 -8.52 12.08
C ALA A 190 14.04 -7.46 13.15
N PHE A 191 13.05 -6.99 13.92
CA PHE A 191 13.29 -5.99 14.96
C PHE A 191 13.76 -6.59 16.29
N GLY A 192 13.38 -7.84 16.60
CA GLY A 192 13.87 -8.61 17.75
C GLY A 192 13.54 -8.04 19.13
N THR A 193 12.68 -7.02 19.21
CA THR A 193 12.37 -6.34 20.49
C THR A 193 10.98 -6.66 21.01
N TYR A 194 10.00 -6.81 20.12
CA TYR A 194 8.60 -7.00 20.45
C TYR A 194 8.00 -8.16 19.66
N PRO A 195 6.97 -8.83 20.18
CA PRO A 195 6.31 -9.92 19.47
C PRO A 195 5.44 -9.41 18.31
N ALA A 196 5.05 -10.34 17.44
CA ALA A 196 4.04 -10.08 16.42
C ALA A 196 2.71 -9.60 17.05
N GLY A 197 2.03 -8.69 16.37
CA GLY A 197 0.81 -8.04 16.84
C GLY A 197 1.05 -6.90 17.85
N GLU A 198 2.30 -6.62 18.23
CA GLU A 198 2.60 -5.46 19.08
C GLU A 198 2.16 -4.17 18.38
N PRO A 199 1.35 -3.32 19.03
CA PRO A 199 0.96 -2.04 18.47
C PRO A 199 2.15 -1.08 18.37
N LEU A 200 2.24 -0.44 17.22
CA LEU A 200 3.18 0.62 16.90
C LEU A 200 2.46 1.98 16.97
N ASP A 201 3.20 3.07 16.84
CA ASP A 201 2.58 4.38 16.70
C ASP A 201 1.76 4.41 15.40
N PRO A 202 0.59 5.09 15.38
CA PRO A 202 -0.20 5.22 14.16
C PRO A 202 0.55 6.00 13.08
N ILE A 203 0.17 5.75 11.84
CA ILE A 203 0.76 6.35 10.64
C ILE A 203 -0.20 7.36 10.03
N THR A 204 0.37 8.47 9.54
CA THR A 204 -0.33 9.43 8.68
C THR A 204 0.33 9.47 7.31
N ILE A 205 -0.48 9.37 6.26
CA ILE A 205 -0.06 9.47 4.86
C ILE A 205 -0.70 10.70 4.26
N VAL A 206 0.10 11.52 3.60
CA VAL A 206 -0.36 12.66 2.79
C VAL A 206 0.18 12.47 1.38
N ALA A 207 -0.66 12.54 0.36
CA ALA A 207 -0.28 12.34 -1.03
C ALA A 207 -0.92 13.41 -1.92
N SER A 208 -0.09 14.14 -2.66
CA SER A 208 -0.53 15.07 -3.71
C SER A 208 -0.74 14.29 -4.99
N LEU A 209 -1.95 14.35 -5.54
CA LEU A 209 -2.33 13.61 -6.73
C LEU A 209 -2.39 14.53 -7.94
N ASP A 210 -2.29 13.95 -9.15
CA ASP A 210 -2.59 14.70 -10.36
C ASP A 210 -4.03 15.27 -10.31
N PRO A 211 -4.28 16.53 -10.74
CA PRO A 211 -5.60 17.15 -10.65
C PRO A 211 -6.72 16.39 -11.37
N ALA A 212 -6.42 15.71 -12.48
CA ALA A 212 -7.41 14.90 -13.19
C ALA A 212 -7.86 13.69 -12.35
N CYS A 213 -6.99 13.23 -11.45
CA CYS A 213 -7.20 12.09 -10.55
C CYS A 213 -7.86 12.45 -9.22
N ALA A 214 -7.54 13.63 -8.68
CA ALA A 214 -8.11 14.08 -7.42
C ALA A 214 -9.64 14.17 -7.44
N THR A 215 -10.23 14.55 -8.58
CA THR A 215 -11.68 14.76 -8.73
C THR A 215 -12.47 13.46 -8.55
N GLU A 216 -11.98 12.35 -9.06
CA GLU A 216 -12.65 11.04 -8.97
C GLU A 216 -12.61 10.50 -7.52
N ILE A 217 -11.46 10.60 -6.86
CA ILE A 217 -11.31 10.15 -5.47
C ILE A 217 -12.11 11.03 -4.50
N GLU A 218 -12.19 12.35 -4.76
CA GLU A 218 -13.04 13.26 -3.99
C GLU A 218 -14.52 12.87 -4.09
N ALA A 219 -15.00 12.51 -5.28
CA ALA A 219 -16.36 12.05 -5.50
C ALA A 219 -16.67 10.74 -4.74
N ASP A 220 -15.74 9.77 -4.76
CA ASP A 220 -15.87 8.51 -4.02
C ASP A 220 -15.94 8.74 -2.50
N LEU A 221 -15.03 9.56 -1.95
CA LEU A 221 -15.02 9.88 -0.52
C LEU A 221 -16.30 10.61 -0.10
N ALA A 222 -16.81 11.53 -0.94
CA ALA A 222 -18.05 12.23 -0.69
C ALA A 222 -19.27 11.26 -0.70
N ALA A 223 -19.28 10.27 -1.59
CA ALA A 223 -20.33 9.26 -1.63
C ALA A 223 -20.35 8.36 -0.38
N VAL A 224 -19.17 7.94 0.11
CA VAL A 224 -19.05 7.18 1.37
C VAL A 224 -19.50 8.02 2.56
N GLY A 225 -19.08 9.29 2.64
CA GLY A 225 -19.52 10.21 3.67
C GLY A 225 -21.04 10.43 3.65
N ALA A 226 -21.65 10.58 2.47
CA ALA A 226 -23.10 10.72 2.32
C ALA A 226 -23.88 9.46 2.74
N ALA A 227 -23.35 8.27 2.49
CA ALA A 227 -23.97 7.00 2.91
C ALA A 227 -24.06 6.84 4.44
N SER A 228 -23.16 7.49 5.19
CA SER A 228 -23.15 7.43 6.66
C SER A 228 -24.28 8.23 7.35
N TRP A 229 -24.94 9.17 6.63
CA TRP A 229 -26.06 9.97 7.15
C TRP A 229 -27.44 9.39 6.82
N VAL A 230 -27.50 8.27 6.10
CA VAL A 230 -28.77 7.57 5.88
C VAL A 230 -29.12 6.80 7.16
N GLU A 231 -29.79 7.47 8.10
CA GLU A 231 -30.40 6.81 9.26
C GLU A 231 -31.25 5.61 8.79
N PRO A 232 -31.31 4.49 9.53
CA PRO A 232 -32.29 3.44 9.28
C PRO A 232 -33.68 3.91 9.74
N ALA A 233 -34.21 4.96 9.10
CA ALA A 233 -35.62 5.26 9.18
C ALA A 233 -36.36 4.20 8.35
N LEU A 234 -37.23 3.44 9.01
CA LEU A 234 -38.17 2.41 8.50
C LEU A 234 -37.85 0.95 8.86
N ALA A 235 -37.53 0.68 10.13
CA ALA A 235 -37.88 -0.58 10.78
C ALA A 235 -38.84 -0.34 11.96
N GLY A 236 -40.00 0.28 11.70
CA GLY A 236 -41.00 0.49 12.75
C GLY A 236 -42.00 1.59 12.49
N ALA A 237 -42.87 1.45 11.49
CA ALA A 237 -44.13 2.18 11.47
C ALA A 237 -45.19 1.31 10.79
N GLY A 238 -46.24 1.01 11.56
CA GLY A 238 -47.25 0.02 11.23
C GLY A 238 -48.05 0.34 9.96
N ILE A 239 -48.49 -0.74 9.34
CA ILE A 239 -49.57 -0.75 8.36
C ILE A 239 -50.83 -0.22 9.06
N VAL A 240 -51.22 1.01 8.74
CA VAL A 240 -52.61 1.47 8.85
C VAL A 240 -53.00 2.06 7.50
N LEU A 241 -53.48 1.21 6.60
CA LEU A 241 -54.20 1.64 5.41
C LEU A 241 -55.62 2.05 5.83
N ALA A 242 -55.79 3.33 6.17
CA ALA A 242 -57.09 3.97 6.27
C ALA A 242 -57.58 4.38 4.87
N LEU A 243 -58.73 3.82 4.50
CA LEU A 243 -59.51 4.18 3.32
C LEU A 243 -59.93 5.66 3.38
N SER A 244 -59.63 6.42 2.34
CA SER A 244 -60.50 7.51 1.88
C SER A 244 -60.27 7.75 0.40
N GLY A 245 -61.34 7.58 -0.39
CA GLY A 245 -61.34 7.87 -1.81
C GLY A 245 -61.78 9.30 -2.11
N LEU A 246 -61.46 9.78 -3.32
CA LEU A 246 -62.43 10.50 -4.17
C LEU A 246 -61.94 10.58 -5.63
N THR A 247 -62.84 10.14 -6.52
CA THR A 247 -63.17 10.46 -7.93
C THR A 247 -62.24 11.37 -8.76
N VAL A 248 -62.03 11.15 -10.07
CA VAL A 248 -62.90 11.31 -11.28
C VAL A 248 -62.11 10.66 -12.45
N GLY A 249 -62.62 10.06 -13.53
CA GLY A 249 -63.92 9.87 -14.16
C GLY A 249 -63.63 9.24 -15.54
N GLY A 250 -64.44 8.29 -15.98
CA GLY A 250 -64.22 7.58 -17.24
C GLY A 250 -65.46 6.81 -17.65
N ILE A 251 -66.39 7.52 -18.29
CA ILE A 251 -67.59 6.94 -18.90
C ILE A 251 -67.15 6.13 -20.14
N VAL A 252 -67.34 4.82 -20.13
CA VAL A 252 -67.45 4.02 -21.36
C VAL A 252 -68.81 3.36 -21.37
N VAL A 253 -69.67 3.92 -22.23
CA VAL A 253 -70.95 3.34 -22.62
C VAL A 253 -70.67 2.14 -23.52
N VAL A 254 -71.02 0.94 -23.10
CA VAL A 254 -71.33 -0.14 -24.05
C VAL A 254 -72.72 -0.69 -23.74
N ARG A 255 -73.49 -0.70 -24.82
CA ARG A 255 -74.93 -0.90 -24.95
C ARG A 255 -75.19 -2.36 -25.31
N ARG A 256 -76.41 -2.84 -24.98
CA ARG A 256 -77.15 -4.01 -25.52
C ARG A 256 -77.08 -5.27 -24.64
N ARG A 257 -78.17 -6.02 -24.38
CA ARG A 257 -79.54 -6.09 -24.95
C ARG A 257 -80.46 -6.85 -23.97
N ARG A 258 -81.76 -6.60 -24.11
CA ARG A 258 -82.95 -7.29 -23.53
C ARG A 258 -82.88 -8.83 -23.71
N ALA A 259 -83.59 -9.70 -23.00
CA ALA A 259 -85.03 -9.81 -22.65
C ALA A 259 -85.20 -11.15 -21.87
N PRO A 260 -86.41 -11.68 -21.60
CA PRO A 260 -87.74 -11.08 -21.52
C PRO A 260 -88.26 -10.90 -20.07
#